data_AF-A0A3C0INP2-F1
#
_entry.id   AF-A0A3C0INP2-F1
#
_cell.length_a   1.000
_cell.length_b   1.000
_cell.length_c   1.000
_cell.angle_alpha   90.00
_cell.angle_beta   90.00
_cell.angle_gamma   90.00
#
_symmetry.space_group_name_H-M   'P 1'
#
loop_
_entity.id
_entity.type
_entity.pdbx_description
1 polymer ?
#
loop_
_entity_poly.entity_id
_entity_poly.type
_entity_poly.pdbx_seq_one_letter_code
_entity_poly.pdbx_strand_id
1 'polypeptide(L)' 'EAITKIRYKDKGALSNLYTADNGVKVQFYEKVKSIAPGQSAVMYEGDEVIGGGVIQWGSLS' A
#
# COMPACT_ATOMS: atom_id res chain seq x y z
N GLU A 1 -12.24 0.35 0.55
CA GLU A 1 -11.10 1.16 0.05
C GLU A 1 -10.27 1.61 1.24
N ALA A 2 -8.97 1.87 1.07
CA ALA A 2 -8.10 2.29 2.16
C ALA A 2 -7.02 3.27 1.65
N ILE A 3 -6.53 4.14 2.53
CA ILE A 3 -5.33 4.94 2.26
C ILE A 3 -4.11 4.06 2.55
N THR A 4 -3.28 3.82 1.54
CA THR A 4 -2.04 3.07 1.73
C THR A 4 -0.84 3.99 1.63
N LYS A 5 0.00 3.98 2.66
CA LYS A 5 1.29 4.67 2.71
C LYS A 5 2.40 3.68 2.44
N ILE A 6 3.18 3.92 1.39
CA ILE A 6 4.38 3.14 1.05
C ILE A 6 5.68 3.90 1.32
N ARG A 7 5.57 5.11 1.87
CA ARG A 7 6.67 6.01 2.21
C ARG A 7 6.35 6.77 3.49
N TYR A 8 7.32 6.83 4.41
CA TYR A 8 7.14 7.40 5.75
C TYR A 8 6.64 8.86 5.78
N LYS A 9 7.09 9.69 4.83
CA LYS A 9 6.73 11.11 4.74
C LYS A 9 5.58 11.41 3.76
N ASP A 10 5.02 10.38 3.14
CA ASP A 10 3.94 10.54 2.16
C ASP A 10 2.57 10.48 2.85
N LYS A 11 1.60 11.24 2.34
CA LYS A 11 0.22 11.18 2.84
C LYS A 11 -0.46 9.84 2.49
N GLY A 12 0.11 9.08 1.56
CA GLY A 12 -0.46 7.86 1.03
C GLY A 12 -1.42 8.16 -0.12
N ALA A 13 -1.90 7.10 -0.75
CA ALA A 13 -2.86 7.19 -1.85
C ALA A 13 -4.01 6.22 -1.63
N LEU A 14 -5.18 6.58 -2.15
CA LEU A 14 -6.35 5.72 -2.11
C LEU A 14 -6.08 4.45 -2.91
N SER A 15 -6.53 3.33 -2.37
CA SER A 15 -6.27 2.00 -2.92
C SER A 15 -7.38 1.00 -2.60
N ASN A 16 -7.47 -0.02 -3.45
CA ASN A 16 -8.18 -1.26 -3.16
C ASN A 16 -7.23 -2.31 -2.61
N LEU A 17 -7.75 -3.08 -1.65
CA LEU A 17 -7.05 -4.18 -1.01
C LEU A 17 -7.71 -5.49 -1.43
N TYR A 18 -6.89 -6.44 -1.88
CA TYR A 18 -7.34 -7.77 -2.23
C TYR A 18 -6.52 -8.80 -1.45
N THR A 19 -7.19 -9.76 -0.83
CA THR A 19 -6.53 -10.94 -0.26
C THR A 19 -5.83 -11.72 -1.37
N ALA A 20 -4.60 -12.11 -1.10
CA ALA A 20 -3.81 -13.01 -1.94
C ALA A 20 -3.21 -14.10 -1.06
N ASP A 21 -2.79 -15.22 -1.66
CA ASP A 21 -2.35 -16.41 -0.93
C ASP A 21 -1.27 -16.12 0.13
N ASN A 22 -0.34 -15.21 -0.18
CA ASN A 22 0.78 -14.85 0.70
C ASN A 22 0.78 -13.36 1.12
N GLY A 23 -0.41 -12.76 1.25
CA GLY A 23 -0.54 -11.41 1.79
C GLY A 23 -1.67 -10.61 1.17
N VAL A 24 -1.40 -9.34 0.88
CA VAL A 24 -2.39 -8.39 0.36
C VAL A 24 -1.86 -7.76 -0.92
N LYS A 25 -2.65 -7.84 -1.99
CA LYS A 25 -2.41 -7.05 -3.20
C LYS A 25 -3.05 -5.68 -3.01
N VAL A 26 -2.24 -4.63 -3.14
CA VAL A 26 -2.68 -3.24 -3.11
C VAL A 26 -2.73 -2.70 -4.53
N GLN A 27 -3.88 -2.16 -4.94
CA GLN A 27 -4.04 -1.47 -6.21
C GLN A 27 -4.39 0.00 -5.96
N PHE A 28 -3.48 0.90 -6.32
CA PHE A 28 -3.70 2.33 -6.17
C PHE A 28 -4.59 2.87 -7.30
N TYR A 29 -5.46 3.83 -6.96
CA TYR A 29 -6.26 4.55 -7.94
C TYR A 29 -5.43 5.54 -8.76
N GLU A 30 -4.35 6.07 -8.17
CA GLU A 30 -3.44 7.00 -8.80
C GLU A 30 -2.03 6.43 -8.88
N LYS A 31 -1.21 6.97 -9.80
CA LYS A 31 0.20 6.58 -9.91
C LYS A 31 0.97 7.01 -8.67
N VAL A 32 1.42 6.03 -7.89
CA VAL A 32 2.37 6.24 -6.80
C VAL A 32 3.80 6.12 -7.32
N LYS A 33 4.74 6.84 -6.71
CA LYS A 33 6.16 6.79 -7.11
C LYS A 33 6.92 5.79 -6.26
N SER A 34 7.91 5.14 -6.87
CA SER A 34 8.98 4.41 -6.19
C SER A 34 8.48 3.28 -5.28
N ILE A 35 7.76 2.33 -5.86
CA ILE A 35 7.49 1.05 -5.19
C ILE A 35 8.81 0.27 -5.13
N ALA A 36 9.29 0.00 -3.92
CA ALA A 36 10.57 -0.70 -3.72
C ALA A 36 10.38 -1.89 -2.76
N PRO A 37 10.81 -3.11 -3.15
CA PRO A 37 10.86 -4.24 -2.25
C PRO A 37 11.65 -3.92 -0.97
N GLY A 38 11.16 -4.43 0.16
CA GLY A 38 11.75 -4.16 1.48
C GLY A 38 11.23 -2.89 2.18
N GLN A 39 10.54 -1.99 1.47
CA GLN A 39 9.85 -0.88 2.13
C GLN A 39 8.56 -1.34 2.80
N SER A 40 8.13 -0.63 3.84
CA SER A 40 6.86 -0.90 4.50
C SER A 40 5.69 -0.29 3.73
N ALA A 41 4.59 -1.03 3.62
CA ALA A 41 3.27 -0.53 3.27
C ALA A 41 2.38 -0.56 4.52
N VAL A 42 1.67 0.54 4.79
CA VAL A 42 0.73 0.66 5.92
C VAL A 42 -0.61 1.12 5.38
N MET A 43 -1.68 0.42 5.74
CA MET A 43 -3.05 0.65 5.27
C MET A 43 -3.87 1.28 6.40
N TYR A 44 -4.64 2.31 6.05
CA TYR A 44 -5.44 3.11 6.96
C TYR A 44 -6.90 3.18 6.54
N GLU A 45 -7.80 3.13 7.52
CA GLU A 45 -9.20 3.52 7.41
C GLU A 45 -9.44 4.72 8.32
N GLY A 46 -9.60 5.90 7.73
CA GLY A 46 -9.51 7.16 8.47
C GLY A 46 -8.13 7.31 9.12
N ASP A 47 -8.12 7.48 10.44
CA ASP A 47 -6.89 7.59 11.25
C ASP A 47 -6.44 6.24 11.85
N GLU A 48 -7.19 5.17 11.64
CA GLU A 48 -6.90 3.83 12.19
C GLU A 48 -6.00 3.02 11.26
N VAL A 49 -5.01 2.33 11.82
CA VAL A 49 -4.18 1.38 11.08
C VAL A 49 -4.91 0.05 11.02
N ILE A 50 -5.30 -0.37 9.82
CA ILE A 50 -6.02 -1.63 9.58
C ILE A 50 -5.11 -2.75 9.07
N GLY A 51 -3.86 -2.44 8.74
CA GLY A 51 -2.88 -3.42 8.33
C GLY A 51 -1.54 -2.83 7.93
N GLY A 52 -0.56 -3.71 7.76
CA GLY A 52 0.74 -3.34 7.22
C GLY A 52 1.57 -4.55 6.86
N GLY A 53 2.66 -4.30 6.14
CA GLY A 53 3.57 -5.35 5.72
C GLY A 53 4.78 -4.80 4.98
N VAL A 54 5.66 -5.72 4.59
CA VAL A 54 6.81 -5.40 3.74
C VAL A 54 6.43 -5.63 2.28
N ILE A 55 6.68 -4.63 1.44
CA ILE A 55 6.49 -4.73 -0.01
C ILE A 55 7.45 -5.80 -0.53
N GLN A 56 6.91 -6.84 -1.14
CA GLN A 56 7.71 -7.90 -1.77
C GLN A 56 7.98 -7.59 -3.24
N TRP A 57 7.00 -6.99 -3.93
CA TRP A 57 7.07 -6.62 -5.34
C TRP A 57 6.04 -5.54 -5.66
N GLY A 58 6.28 -4.77 -6.73
CA GLY A 58 5.24 -3.95 -7.35
C GLY A 58 5.64 -3.43 -8.73
N SER A 59 4.64 -3.03 -9.50
CA SER A 59 4.78 -2.52 -10.86
C SER A 59 3.94 -1.27 -11.07
N LEU A 60 4.39 -0.40 -11.98
CA LEU A 60 3.62 0.74 -12.46
C LEU A 60 3.09 0.43 -13.85
N SER A 61 1.76 0.40 -13.99
CA SER A 61 1.05 0.35 -15.27
C SER A 61 0.51 1.74 -15.61
#